data_AF-A0A3D3Z9L7-F1
#
_entry.id   AF-A0A3D3Z9L7-F1
#
_cell.length_a   1.000
_cell.length_b   1.000
_cell.length_c   1.000
_cell.angle_alpha   90.00
_cell.angle_beta   90.00
_cell.angle_gamma   90.00
#
_symmetry.space_group_name_H-M   'P 1'
#
loop_
_entity.id
_entity.type
_entity.pdbx_description
1 polymer ?
#
loop_
_entity_poly.entity_id
_entity_poly.type
_entity_poly.pdbx_seq_one_letter_code
_entity_poly.pdbx_strand_id
1 'polypeptide(L)'
;PGQEIGSHTFSHYYCKEKGQTAQQFAADMTAAKAIAAQYGYTLTSAVLPRNQCDPAYIRVLRDLGFTAYRGMENNWVENKVHVRFPLRILRLTDTYFPVTGYGNYTPKREDGIWNLRGTQMFRPIFRPLKFMEGLKVHRIKRRMLHAAKNGLTFHLWWHPHNVGVRTPQHMAQLEEIFRYYARLKEKYGMESLNMREAAEK
;
A
#
# COMPACT_ATOMS: atom_id res chain seq x y z
N PRO A 1 -13.67 -6.65 -12.90
CA PRO A 1 -13.07 -8.00 -12.96
C PRO A 1 -11.60 -7.91 -12.57
N GLY A 2 -11.00 -8.95 -11.99
CA GLY A 2 -9.57 -8.95 -11.58
C GLY A 2 -9.27 -8.31 -10.21
N GLN A 3 -10.29 -8.08 -9.37
CA GLN A 3 -10.07 -7.66 -7.98
C GLN A 3 -9.65 -8.86 -7.14
N GLU A 4 -8.57 -8.71 -6.38
CA GLU A 4 -8.13 -9.68 -5.39
C GLU A 4 -8.69 -9.31 -4.01
N ILE A 5 -9.08 -10.32 -3.22
CA ILE A 5 -9.34 -10.16 -1.79
C ILE A 5 -8.12 -10.64 -1.02
N GLY A 6 -7.35 -9.69 -0.48
CA GLY A 6 -6.25 -9.95 0.44
C GLY A 6 -6.69 -9.90 1.92
N SER A 7 -5.83 -10.39 2.81
CA SER A 7 -6.07 -10.34 4.25
C SER A 7 -5.69 -8.97 4.84
N HIS A 8 -6.53 -8.46 5.74
CA HIS A 8 -6.15 -7.41 6.67
C HIS A 8 -6.17 -7.91 8.12
N THR A 9 -5.81 -9.19 8.32
CA THR A 9 -5.94 -9.96 9.57
C THR A 9 -7.40 -10.20 9.96
N PHE A 10 -7.67 -11.03 10.96
CA PHE A 10 -9.02 -11.27 11.44
C PHE A 10 -9.48 -10.15 12.39
N SER A 11 -8.72 -9.90 13.45
CA SER A 11 -9.09 -8.94 14.51
C SER A 11 -8.55 -7.52 14.30
N HIS A 12 -8.00 -7.21 13.12
CA HIS A 12 -7.16 -6.03 12.93
C HIS A 12 -5.96 -6.05 13.90
N TYR A 13 -5.25 -7.19 13.89
CA TYR A 13 -4.20 -7.58 14.83
C TYR A 13 -2.98 -6.67 14.78
N TYR A 14 -2.62 -6.07 15.92
CA TYR A 14 -1.43 -5.23 16.06
C TYR A 14 -0.23 -6.04 16.54
N CYS A 15 0.64 -6.41 15.60
CA CYS A 15 1.86 -7.18 15.82
C CYS A 15 2.89 -6.57 16.79
N LYS A 16 2.84 -5.26 17.08
CA LYS A 16 3.81 -4.56 17.96
C LYS A 16 3.28 -4.22 19.36
N GLU A 17 2.06 -4.62 19.71
CA GLU A 17 1.55 -4.38 21.06
C GLU A 17 2.23 -5.32 22.07
N LYS A 18 2.27 -4.93 23.35
CA LYS A 18 2.88 -5.75 24.41
C LYS A 18 2.11 -7.06 24.59
N GLY A 19 2.83 -8.17 24.69
CA GLY A 19 2.24 -9.51 24.94
C GLY A 19 1.81 -10.27 23.70
N GLN A 20 2.00 -9.71 22.51
CA GLN A 20 1.70 -10.38 21.24
C GLN A 20 2.75 -11.44 20.91
N THR A 21 2.30 -12.58 20.37
CA THR A 21 3.17 -13.70 19.99
C THR A 21 2.91 -14.13 18.55
N ALA A 22 3.91 -14.77 17.93
CA ALA A 22 3.77 -15.35 16.60
C ALA A 22 2.67 -16.43 16.54
N GLN A 23 2.46 -17.18 17.63
CA GLN A 23 1.41 -18.19 17.72
C GLN A 23 0.00 -17.57 17.72
N GLN A 24 -0.21 -16.50 18.49
CA GLN A 24 -1.48 -15.77 18.47
C GLN A 24 -1.76 -15.14 17.10
N PHE A 25 -0.73 -14.58 16.47
CA PHE A 25 -0.85 -14.07 15.11
C PHE A 25 -1.20 -15.18 14.10
N ALA A 26 -0.57 -16.36 14.22
CA ALA A 26 -0.90 -17.52 13.38
C ALA A 26 -2.37 -17.95 13.55
N ALA A 27 -2.88 -17.95 14.78
CA ALA A 27 -4.28 -18.25 15.06
C ALA A 27 -5.22 -17.20 14.43
N ASP A 28 -4.90 -15.92 14.55
CA ASP A 28 -5.66 -14.82 13.93
C ASP A 28 -5.70 -14.94 12.40
N MET A 29 -4.55 -15.19 11.78
CA MET A 29 -4.46 -15.37 10.32
C MET A 29 -5.16 -16.65 9.84
N THR A 30 -5.13 -17.72 10.65
CA THR A 30 -5.87 -18.95 10.36
C THR A 30 -7.38 -18.69 10.39
N ALA A 31 -7.87 -17.93 11.38
CA ALA A 31 -9.27 -17.52 11.45
C ALA A 31 -9.66 -16.66 10.23
N ALA A 32 -8.80 -15.72 9.82
CA ALA A 32 -9.02 -14.92 8.62
C ALA A 32 -9.16 -15.79 7.36
N LYS A 33 -8.27 -16.78 7.18
CA LYS A 33 -8.34 -17.74 6.06
C LYS A 33 -9.60 -18.60 6.12
N ALA A 34 -9.99 -19.07 7.31
CA ALA A 34 -11.19 -19.90 7.48
C ALA A 34 -12.46 -19.14 7.07
N ILE A 35 -12.61 -17.89 7.50
CA ILE A 35 -13.77 -17.06 7.12
C ILE A 35 -13.75 -16.79 5.62
N ALA A 36 -12.61 -16.38 5.05
CA ALA A 36 -12.51 -16.13 3.62
C ALA A 36 -12.88 -17.36 2.78
N ALA A 37 -12.44 -18.56 3.20
CA ALA A 37 -12.76 -19.81 2.53
C ALA A 37 -14.26 -20.13 2.53
N GLN A 38 -15.00 -19.80 3.60
CA GLN A 38 -16.46 -19.96 3.65
C GLN A 38 -17.19 -19.15 2.58
N TYR A 39 -16.60 -18.04 2.14
CA TYR A 39 -17.12 -17.19 1.05
C TYR A 39 -16.45 -17.46 -0.30
N GLY A 40 -15.68 -18.55 -0.43
CA GLY A 40 -15.03 -18.94 -1.69
C GLY A 40 -13.77 -18.13 -2.03
N TYR A 41 -13.18 -17.42 -1.07
CA TYR A 41 -11.95 -16.65 -1.28
C TYR A 41 -10.71 -17.37 -0.74
N THR A 42 -9.65 -17.36 -1.54
CA THR A 42 -8.32 -17.80 -1.12
C THR A 42 -7.44 -16.58 -0.85
N LEU A 43 -7.04 -16.39 0.40
CA LEU A 43 -6.15 -15.29 0.78
C LEU A 43 -4.70 -15.64 0.43
N THR A 44 -4.13 -14.93 -0.54
CA THR A 44 -2.74 -15.08 -1.02
C THR A 44 -1.85 -13.90 -0.65
N SER A 45 -2.44 -12.73 -0.41
CA SER A 45 -1.71 -11.53 0.00
C SER A 45 -2.20 -10.98 1.33
N ALA A 46 -1.34 -10.26 2.05
CA ALA A 46 -1.68 -9.64 3.33
C ALA A 46 -1.20 -8.18 3.46
N VAL A 47 -2.02 -7.36 4.09
CA VAL A 47 -1.63 -6.06 4.62
C VAL A 47 -1.72 -6.14 6.14
N LEU A 48 -0.60 -6.01 6.84
CA LEU A 48 -0.65 -6.00 8.31
C LEU A 48 -1.14 -4.63 8.82
N PRO A 49 -2.03 -4.59 9.83
CA PRO A 49 -2.45 -3.37 10.49
C PRO A 49 -1.27 -2.50 10.90
N ARG A 50 -1.36 -1.20 10.59
CA ARG A 50 -0.30 -0.20 10.77
C ARG A 50 1.05 -0.57 10.09
N ASN A 51 1.04 -1.48 9.11
CA ASN A 51 2.23 -2.03 8.44
C ASN A 51 3.27 -2.61 9.42
N GLN A 52 2.82 -3.25 10.50
CA GLN A 52 3.71 -3.84 11.51
C GLN A 52 4.32 -5.17 11.03
N CYS A 53 5.23 -5.09 10.06
CA CYS A 53 5.79 -6.22 9.31
C CYS A 53 7.13 -6.72 9.90
N ASP A 54 7.11 -7.26 11.12
CA ASP A 54 8.34 -7.83 11.70
C ASP A 54 8.62 -9.25 11.13
N PRO A 55 9.90 -9.65 10.95
CA PRO A 55 10.26 -10.91 10.28
C PRO A 55 9.60 -12.17 10.87
N ALA A 56 9.36 -12.20 12.19
CA ALA A 56 8.69 -13.32 12.84
C ALA A 56 7.27 -13.54 12.30
N TYR A 57 6.53 -12.46 12.05
CA TYR A 57 5.16 -12.52 11.51
C TYR A 57 5.15 -12.77 10.00
N ILE A 58 6.17 -12.28 9.27
CA ILE A 58 6.35 -12.59 7.84
C ILE A 58 6.58 -14.10 7.64
N ARG A 59 7.36 -14.75 8.52
CA ARG A 59 7.49 -16.22 8.51
C ARG A 59 6.16 -16.94 8.75
N VAL A 60 5.33 -16.45 9.67
CA VAL A 60 3.98 -17.00 9.87
C VAL A 60 3.13 -16.88 8.60
N LEU A 61 3.17 -15.72 7.91
CA LEU A 61 2.47 -15.55 6.63
C LEU A 61 2.95 -16.58 5.60
N ARG A 62 4.27 -16.76 5.45
CA ARG A 62 4.85 -17.79 4.57
C ARG A 62 4.33 -19.18 4.93
N ASP A 63 4.42 -19.56 6.20
CA ASP A 63 4.06 -20.91 6.67
C ASP A 63 2.56 -21.20 6.48
N LEU A 64 1.73 -20.15 6.48
CA LEU A 64 0.30 -20.22 6.16
C LEU A 64 0.01 -20.14 4.64
N GLY A 65 1.03 -20.10 3.78
CA GLY A 65 0.89 -20.11 2.33
C GLY A 65 0.53 -18.76 1.69
N PHE A 66 0.77 -17.64 2.37
CA PHE A 66 0.73 -16.32 1.70
C PHE A 66 1.94 -16.17 0.77
N THR A 67 1.75 -15.54 -0.38
CA THR A 67 2.79 -15.30 -1.40
C THR A 67 3.32 -13.87 -1.36
N ALA A 68 2.53 -12.93 -0.84
CA ALA A 68 2.91 -11.52 -0.77
C ALA A 68 2.39 -10.81 0.48
N TYR A 69 3.10 -9.77 0.89
CA TYR A 69 2.61 -8.79 1.85
C TYR A 69 2.96 -7.37 1.40
N ARG A 70 2.24 -6.38 1.93
CA ARG A 70 2.54 -4.97 1.67
C ARG A 70 3.32 -4.35 2.81
N GLY A 71 4.63 -4.17 2.60
CA GLY A 71 5.49 -3.41 3.52
C GLY A 71 5.32 -1.88 3.42
N MET A 72 6.08 -1.16 4.25
CA MET A 72 6.17 0.29 4.19
C MET A 72 7.13 0.78 3.10
N GLU A 73 6.89 1.98 2.58
CA GLU A 73 7.85 2.72 1.78
C GLU A 73 9.17 2.87 2.57
N ASN A 74 10.31 2.67 1.93
CA ASN A 74 11.60 2.90 2.59
C ASN A 74 11.90 4.40 2.59
N ASN A 75 11.29 5.12 3.54
CA ASN A 75 11.46 6.55 3.70
C ASN A 75 12.56 6.82 4.73
N TRP A 76 13.71 7.31 4.26
CA TRP A 76 14.83 7.72 5.13
C TRP A 76 14.40 8.67 6.26
N VAL A 77 13.36 9.46 6.02
CA VAL A 77 12.75 10.39 6.97
C VAL A 77 12.25 9.68 8.23
N GLU A 78 11.60 8.53 8.07
CA GLU A 78 11.01 7.79 9.19
C GLU A 78 12.09 7.15 10.07
N ASN A 79 13.28 6.91 9.50
CA ASN A 79 14.43 6.39 10.23
C ASN A 79 15.23 7.48 10.95
N LYS A 80 15.16 8.76 10.52
CA LYS A 80 15.96 9.86 11.08
C LYS A 80 15.18 10.75 12.04
N VAL A 81 13.91 10.99 11.78
CA VAL A 81 13.11 11.91 12.61
C VAL A 81 12.31 11.11 13.62
N HIS A 82 12.62 11.27 14.91
CA HIS A 82 11.99 10.51 15.99
C HIS A 82 10.86 11.28 16.69
N VAL A 83 10.63 12.54 16.28
CA VAL A 83 9.65 13.44 16.91
C VAL A 83 8.36 13.51 16.08
N ARG A 84 7.22 13.32 16.75
CA ARG A 84 5.90 13.09 16.13
C ARG A 84 5.37 14.29 15.33
N PHE A 85 5.63 15.51 15.78
CA PHE A 85 5.10 16.73 15.14
C PHE A 85 5.83 17.09 13.83
N PRO A 86 7.18 17.17 13.80
CA PRO A 86 7.91 17.36 12.54
C PRO A 86 7.59 16.30 11.48
N LEU A 87 7.43 15.03 11.88
CA LEU A 87 7.03 13.96 10.96
C LEU A 87 5.67 14.22 10.30
N ARG A 88 4.69 14.73 11.07
CA ARG A 88 3.35 15.00 10.56
C ARG A 88 3.38 16.10 9.50
N ILE A 89 4.11 17.18 9.76
CA ILE A 89 4.29 18.27 8.79
C ILE A 89 4.98 17.73 7.55
N LEU A 90 6.08 16.98 7.71
CA LEU A 90 6.84 16.43 6.60
C LEU A 90 6.03 15.45 5.74
N ARG A 91 5.21 14.59 6.35
CA ARG A 91 4.27 13.72 5.63
C ARG A 91 3.17 14.48 4.90
N LEU A 92 2.73 15.62 5.45
CA LEU A 92 1.76 16.49 4.80
C LEU A 92 2.40 17.23 3.63
N THR A 93 3.59 17.82 3.79
CA THR A 93 4.30 18.51 2.71
C THR A 93 4.67 17.54 1.60
N ASP A 94 5.12 16.33 1.96
CA ASP A 94 5.41 15.27 0.99
C ASP A 94 4.16 14.78 0.25
N THR A 95 2.95 15.12 0.68
CA THR A 95 1.73 14.81 -0.11
C THR A 95 1.63 15.68 -1.37
N TYR A 96 2.21 16.89 -1.33
CA TYR A 96 2.12 17.86 -2.41
C TYR A 96 3.46 18.07 -3.13
N PHE A 97 4.58 17.84 -2.44
CA PHE A 97 5.93 18.14 -2.94
C PHE A 97 6.89 16.93 -2.80
N PRO A 98 7.92 16.79 -3.66
CA PRO A 98 8.88 15.69 -3.63
C PRO A 98 9.98 15.83 -2.59
N VAL A 99 9.60 15.72 -1.32
CA VAL A 99 10.55 15.81 -0.20
C VAL A 99 11.23 14.47 0.07
N THR A 100 10.51 13.35 -0.01
CA THR A 100 11.05 11.98 0.21
C THR A 100 11.48 11.26 -1.07
N GLY A 101 11.38 11.94 -2.22
CA GLY A 101 11.64 11.35 -3.53
C GLY A 101 10.44 10.61 -4.11
N TYR A 102 10.70 9.62 -4.98
CA TYR A 102 9.65 8.92 -5.73
C TYR A 102 9.09 7.68 -5.04
N GLY A 103 9.89 6.99 -4.21
CA GLY A 103 9.46 5.80 -3.49
C GLY A 103 9.21 4.56 -4.35
N ASN A 104 9.40 4.64 -5.67
CA ASN A 104 9.29 3.49 -6.56
C ASN A 104 10.40 2.48 -6.29
N TYR A 105 10.12 1.21 -6.54
CA TYR A 105 11.04 0.14 -6.20
C TYR A 105 10.85 -1.09 -7.08
N THR A 106 11.86 -1.96 -7.09
CA THR A 106 11.72 -3.35 -7.54
C THR A 106 11.30 -4.21 -6.34
N PRO A 107 10.22 -5.01 -6.46
CA PRO A 107 9.81 -5.97 -5.44
C PRO A 107 10.97 -6.85 -4.97
N LYS A 108 10.94 -7.23 -3.70
CA LYS A 108 11.97 -8.11 -3.12
C LYS A 108 11.29 -9.27 -2.42
N ARG A 109 11.92 -10.45 -2.46
CA ARG A 109 11.53 -11.58 -1.61
C ARG A 109 12.19 -11.44 -0.25
N GLU A 110 11.37 -11.43 0.80
CA GLU A 110 11.76 -11.37 2.20
C GLU A 110 11.15 -12.59 2.90
N ASP A 111 11.99 -13.39 3.58
CA ASP A 111 11.58 -14.67 4.17
C ASP A 111 10.79 -15.58 3.19
N GLY A 112 11.09 -15.54 1.89
CA GLY A 112 10.45 -16.38 0.87
C GLY A 112 9.14 -15.85 0.28
N ILE A 113 8.59 -14.74 0.80
CA ILE A 113 7.39 -14.09 0.28
C ILE A 113 7.70 -12.69 -0.28
N TRP A 114 6.88 -12.20 -1.21
CA TRP A 114 7.11 -10.92 -1.88
C TRP A 114 6.70 -9.72 -1.02
N ASN A 115 7.62 -8.76 -0.85
CA ASN A 115 7.35 -7.46 -0.25
C ASN A 115 6.93 -6.44 -1.32
N LEU A 116 5.62 -6.19 -1.41
CA LEU A 116 5.01 -5.22 -2.31
C LEU A 116 4.70 -3.93 -1.57
N ARG A 117 5.75 -3.17 -1.23
CA ARG A 117 5.68 -1.89 -0.52
C ARG A 117 4.65 -0.91 -1.09
N GLY A 118 3.90 -0.28 -0.19
CA GLY A 118 3.04 0.85 -0.55
C GLY A 118 3.89 2.07 -0.94
N THR A 119 3.61 2.70 -2.08
CA THR A 119 4.38 3.87 -2.55
C THR A 119 3.69 5.18 -2.16
N GLN A 120 2.39 5.31 -2.41
CA GLN A 120 1.68 6.56 -2.15
C GLN A 120 0.31 6.28 -1.55
N MET A 121 0.06 6.86 -0.37
CA MET A 121 -1.30 6.95 0.14
C MET A 121 -2.07 8.00 -0.65
N PHE A 122 -3.21 7.63 -1.22
CA PHE A 122 -4.17 8.58 -1.75
C PHE A 122 -4.94 9.20 -0.59
N ARG A 123 -4.38 10.30 -0.07
CA ARG A 123 -4.91 11.02 1.09
C ARG A 123 -6.25 11.69 0.79
N PRO A 124 -7.16 11.75 1.79
CA PRO A 124 -8.40 12.50 1.65
C PRO A 124 -8.11 13.98 1.43
N ILE A 125 -9.03 14.68 0.75
CA ILE A 125 -8.93 16.13 0.53
C ILE A 125 -8.85 16.85 1.87
N PHE A 126 -7.72 17.51 2.12
CA PHE A 126 -7.52 18.32 3.32
C PHE A 126 -8.13 19.70 3.10
N ARG A 127 -9.23 20.01 3.80
CA ARG A 127 -10.03 21.23 3.55
C ARG A 127 -9.20 22.52 3.48
N PRO A 128 -8.25 22.79 4.40
CA PRO A 128 -7.45 24.02 4.35
C PRO A 128 -6.56 24.14 3.10
N LEU A 129 -6.18 23.01 2.49
CA LEU A 129 -5.30 22.96 1.30
C LEU A 129 -6.03 22.43 0.06
N LYS A 130 -7.37 22.55 0.01
CA LYS A 130 -8.18 22.06 -1.12
C LYS A 130 -7.70 22.60 -2.48
N PHE A 131 -7.21 23.84 -2.53
CA PHE A 131 -6.68 24.44 -3.75
C PHE A 131 -5.38 23.77 -4.25
N MET A 132 -4.66 23.06 -3.37
CA MET A 132 -3.42 22.33 -3.70
C MET A 132 -3.67 20.90 -4.19
N GLU A 133 -4.92 20.46 -4.28
CA GLU A 133 -5.26 19.09 -4.68
C GLU A 133 -4.77 18.73 -6.09
N GLY A 134 -4.65 19.72 -7.00
CA GLY A 134 -3.99 19.54 -8.29
C GLY A 134 -2.52 19.17 -8.16
N LEU A 135 -1.80 19.73 -7.17
CA LEU A 135 -0.39 19.38 -6.89
C LEU A 135 -0.28 17.96 -6.35
N LYS A 136 -1.23 17.50 -5.52
CA LYS A 136 -1.31 16.11 -5.04
C LYS A 136 -1.44 15.14 -6.21
N VAL A 137 -2.37 15.40 -7.14
CA VAL A 137 -2.56 14.56 -8.33
C VAL A 137 -1.34 14.61 -9.24
N HIS A 138 -0.76 15.79 -9.46
CA HIS A 138 0.48 15.96 -10.24
C HIS A 138 1.64 15.16 -9.65
N ARG A 139 1.79 15.15 -8.33
CA ARG A 139 2.79 14.34 -7.63
C ARG A 139 2.60 12.85 -7.89
N ILE A 140 1.36 12.35 -7.77
CA ILE A 140 1.03 10.95 -8.07
C ILE A 140 1.44 10.61 -9.51
N LYS A 141 1.05 11.46 -10.47
CA LYS A 141 1.42 11.29 -11.88
C LYS A 141 2.93 11.26 -12.10
N ARG A 142 3.69 12.14 -11.43
CA ARG A 142 5.17 12.11 -11.52
C ARG A 142 5.77 10.81 -11.00
N ARG A 143 5.26 10.27 -9.88
CA ARG A 143 5.66 8.95 -9.34
C ARG A 143 5.29 7.80 -10.27
N MET A 144 4.12 7.86 -10.91
CA MET A 144 3.72 6.88 -11.92
C MET A 144 4.61 6.93 -13.16
N LEU A 145 4.91 8.13 -13.66
CA LEU A 145 5.79 8.32 -14.82
C LEU A 145 7.20 7.81 -14.55
N HIS A 146 7.74 8.09 -13.36
CA HIS A 146 9.04 7.59 -12.95
C HIS A 146 9.05 6.06 -12.88
N ALA A 147 8.03 5.42 -12.32
CA ALA A 147 7.89 3.97 -12.34
C ALA A 147 7.86 3.41 -13.77
N ALA A 148 6.97 3.95 -14.61
CA ALA A 148 6.77 3.49 -15.98
C ALA A 148 8.04 3.57 -16.83
N LYS A 149 8.80 4.66 -16.73
CA LYS A 149 10.05 4.85 -17.49
C LYS A 149 11.18 3.91 -17.08
N ASN A 150 11.17 3.42 -15.84
CA ASN A 150 12.28 2.69 -15.25
C ASN A 150 11.94 1.22 -14.93
N GLY A 151 10.75 0.75 -15.33
CA GLY A 151 10.29 -0.61 -15.00
C GLY A 151 10.15 -0.87 -13.50
N LEU A 152 9.76 0.15 -12.72
CA LEU A 152 9.62 0.04 -11.25
C LEU A 152 8.14 -0.06 -10.84
N THR A 153 7.92 -0.55 -9.62
CA THR A 153 6.59 -0.63 -9.02
C THR A 153 6.13 0.71 -8.46
N PHE A 154 4.85 1.03 -8.66
CA PHE A 154 4.13 2.11 -8.01
C PHE A 154 2.83 1.56 -7.41
N HIS A 155 2.71 1.61 -6.08
CA HIS A 155 1.51 1.14 -5.37
C HIS A 155 0.76 2.34 -4.78
N LEU A 156 -0.39 2.68 -5.38
CA LEU A 156 -1.35 3.65 -4.86
C LEU A 156 -2.35 2.95 -3.93
N TRP A 157 -2.51 3.42 -2.70
CA TRP A 157 -3.40 2.79 -1.73
C TRP A 157 -4.25 3.80 -0.96
N TRP A 158 -5.43 3.39 -0.49
CA TRP A 158 -6.34 4.24 0.30
C TRP A 158 -7.24 3.40 1.20
N HIS A 159 -8.06 4.08 2.00
CA HIS A 159 -9.14 3.46 2.75
C HIS A 159 -10.49 4.01 2.30
N PRO A 160 -11.55 3.20 2.23
CA PRO A 160 -12.87 3.64 1.80
C PRO A 160 -13.41 4.84 2.59
N HIS A 161 -13.21 4.86 3.92
CA HIS A 161 -13.66 5.96 4.78
C HIS A 161 -13.00 7.31 4.45
N ASN A 162 -11.79 7.32 3.90
CA ASN A 162 -11.13 8.56 3.48
C ASN A 162 -11.75 9.12 2.20
N VAL A 163 -12.05 8.23 1.26
CA VAL A 163 -12.57 8.58 -0.06
C VAL A 163 -14.08 8.89 0.00
N GLY A 164 -14.80 8.26 0.92
CA GLY A 164 -16.26 8.33 1.07
C GLY A 164 -16.83 9.67 1.58
N VAL A 165 -16.02 10.56 2.16
CA VAL A 165 -16.50 11.85 2.69
C VAL A 165 -16.75 12.87 1.56
N ARG A 166 -15.99 12.77 0.47
CA ARG A 166 -16.03 13.68 -0.69
C ARG A 166 -15.97 12.88 -1.98
N THR A 167 -16.84 11.88 -2.08
CA THR A 167 -16.80 10.86 -3.14
C THR A 167 -16.72 11.47 -4.54
N PRO A 168 -17.56 12.45 -4.94
CA PRO A 168 -17.49 12.99 -6.30
C PRO A 168 -16.12 13.59 -6.64
N GLN A 169 -15.51 14.33 -5.70
CA GLN A 169 -14.21 14.96 -5.93
C GLN A 169 -13.08 13.93 -5.98
N HIS A 170 -13.11 12.93 -5.10
CA HIS A 170 -12.10 11.87 -5.14
C HIS A 170 -12.24 10.98 -6.38
N MET A 171 -13.47 10.70 -6.85
CA MET A 171 -13.70 9.94 -8.07
C MET A 171 -13.18 10.70 -9.29
N ALA A 172 -13.38 12.03 -9.37
CA ALA A 172 -12.79 12.85 -10.43
C ALA A 172 -11.25 12.80 -10.43
N GLN A 173 -10.62 12.86 -9.24
CA GLN A 173 -9.17 12.70 -9.12
C GLN A 173 -8.67 11.32 -9.55
N LEU A 174 -9.38 10.25 -9.15
CA LEU A 174 -9.05 8.88 -9.53
C LEU A 174 -9.19 8.68 -11.04
N GLU A 175 -10.26 9.21 -11.64
CA GLU A 175 -10.44 9.19 -13.09
C GLU A 175 -9.28 9.89 -13.82
N GLU A 176 -8.86 11.06 -13.34
CA GLU A 176 -7.71 11.78 -13.88
C GLU A 176 -6.40 10.96 -13.78
N ILE A 177 -6.21 10.24 -12.68
CA ILE A 177 -5.08 9.32 -12.46
C ILE A 177 -5.16 8.12 -13.41
N PHE A 178 -6.33 7.51 -13.58
CA PHE A 178 -6.53 6.34 -14.44
C PHE A 178 -6.37 6.67 -15.93
N ARG A 179 -6.87 7.84 -16.38
CA ARG A 179 -6.59 8.36 -17.73
C ARG A 179 -5.10 8.60 -17.93
N TYR A 180 -4.36 9.00 -16.90
CA TYR A 180 -2.91 9.11 -16.99
C TYR A 180 -2.22 7.74 -17.06
N TYR A 181 -2.64 6.77 -16.26
CA TYR A 181 -2.17 5.38 -16.36
C TYR A 181 -2.36 4.83 -17.77
N ALA A 182 -3.53 5.02 -18.41
CA ALA A 182 -3.76 4.55 -19.78
C ALA A 182 -2.68 5.05 -20.77
N ARG A 183 -2.30 6.32 -20.66
CA ARG A 183 -1.19 6.89 -21.46
C ARG A 183 0.17 6.28 -21.13
N LEU A 184 0.43 5.96 -19.86
CA LEU A 184 1.69 5.31 -19.46
C LEU A 184 1.75 3.85 -19.92
N LYS A 185 0.62 3.15 -19.91
CA LYS A 185 0.49 1.80 -20.46
C LYS A 185 0.83 1.80 -21.95
N GLU A 186 0.20 2.67 -22.73
CA GLU A 186 0.44 2.77 -24.18
C GLU A 186 1.89 3.16 -24.50
N LYS A 187 2.45 4.13 -23.76
CA LYS A 187 3.76 4.70 -24.10
C LYS A 187 4.96 3.92 -23.54
N TYR A 188 4.84 3.34 -22.35
CA TYR A 188 5.95 2.71 -21.63
C TYR A 188 5.67 1.27 -21.21
N GLY A 189 4.53 0.70 -21.58
CA GLY A 189 4.17 -0.68 -21.22
C GLY A 189 3.83 -0.86 -19.73
N MET A 190 3.45 0.20 -19.02
CA MET A 190 3.06 0.10 -17.61
C MET A 190 1.84 -0.82 -17.42
N GLU A 191 1.93 -1.77 -16.50
CA GLU A 191 0.84 -2.69 -16.17
C GLU A 191 0.12 -2.31 -14.86
N SER A 192 -1.14 -2.72 -14.75
CA SER A 192 -1.95 -2.64 -13.54
C SER A 192 -2.18 -4.06 -13.05
N LEU A 193 -1.62 -4.38 -11.89
CA LEU A 193 -1.66 -5.72 -11.28
C LEU A 193 -2.26 -5.62 -9.88
N ASN A 194 -3.02 -6.63 -9.46
CA ASN A 194 -3.27 -6.87 -8.02
C ASN A 194 -2.02 -7.47 -7.34
N MET A 195 -2.06 -7.66 -6.02
CA MET A 195 -0.87 -8.12 -5.28
C MET A 195 -0.50 -9.56 -5.62
N ARG A 196 -1.48 -10.42 -5.86
CA ARG A 196 -1.27 -11.80 -6.32
C ARG A 196 -0.59 -11.83 -7.69
N GLU A 197 -1.12 -11.11 -8.67
CA GLU A 197 -0.54 -11.02 -10.01
C GLU A 197 0.89 -10.47 -9.98
N ALA A 198 1.16 -9.48 -9.14
CA ALA A 198 2.51 -8.93 -8.97
C ALA A 198 3.49 -9.89 -8.28
N ALA A 199 3.01 -10.90 -7.56
CA ALA A 199 3.81 -11.91 -6.87
C ALA A 199 4.09 -13.15 -7.75
N GLU A 200 3.26 -13.37 -8.76
CA GLU A 200 3.36 -14.50 -9.71
C GLU A 200 4.20 -14.16 -10.95
N LYS A 201 4.49 -12.88 -11.15
CA LYS A 201 5.29 -12.34 -12.27
C LYS A 201 6.78 -12.37 -11.99
#